data_AF-A0A376Y7K8-F1
#
_entry.id   AF-A0A376Y7K8-F1
#
_cell.length_a   1.000
_cell.length_b   1.000
_cell.length_c   1.000
_cell.angle_alpha   90.00
_cell.angle_beta   90.00
_cell.angle_gamma   90.00
#
_symmetry.space_group_name_H-M   'P 1'
#
loop_
_entity.id
_entity.type
_entity.pdbx_description
1 polymer ?
#
loop_
_entity_poly.entity_id
_entity_poly.type
_entity_poly.pdbx_seq_one_letter_code
_entity_poly.pdbx_strand_id
1 'polypeptide(L)' 'MTLSFITRWRDELPATYTTLSPTPLNNARLICIMPNWLTRWVSIVTV' A
#
# COMPACT_ATOMS: atom_id res chain seq x y z
N MET A 1 17.23 3.22 -2.24
CA MET A 1 15.84 3.15 -2.71
C MET A 1 15.04 4.22 -1.99
N THR A 2 14.38 5.11 -2.74
CA THR A 2 13.56 6.18 -2.16
C THR A 2 12.10 5.82 -2.43
N LEU A 3 11.30 5.76 -1.38
CA LEU A 3 9.87 5.45 -1.48
C LEU A 3 9.07 6.75 -1.38
N SER A 4 8.31 7.07 -2.42
CA SER A 4 7.41 8.22 -2.46
C SER A 4 5.96 7.76 -2.36
N PHE A 5 5.20 8.35 -1.44
CA PHE A 5 3.77 8.06 -1.25
C PHE A 5 2.92 9.22 -1.76
N ILE A 6 1.78 8.90 -2.38
CA ILE A 6 0.74 9.88 -2.75
C ILE A 6 -0.54 9.57 -1.98
N THR A 7 -1.28 10.60 -1.61
CA THR A 7 -2.55 10.51 -0.88
C THR A 7 -3.76 10.75 -1.77
N ARG A 8 -3.64 10.50 -3.08
CA ARG A 8 -4.66 10.85 -4.10
C ARG A 8 -6.09 10.48 -3.71
N TRP A 9 -6.33 9.26 -3.21
CA TRP A 9 -7.66 8.86 -2.74
C TRP A 9 -8.16 9.65 -1.53
N ARG A 10 -7.26 9.99 -0.61
CA ARG A 10 -7.55 10.82 0.56
C ARG A 10 -7.91 12.25 0.16
N ASP A 11 -7.26 12.79 -0.86
CA ASP A 11 -7.43 14.18 -1.26
C ASP A 11 -8.57 14.37 -2.28
N GLU A 12 -8.76 13.43 -3.21
CA GLU A 12 -9.75 13.53 -4.29
C GLU A 12 -11.14 12.98 -3.92
N LEU A 13 -11.23 12.05 -2.96
CA LEU A 13 -12.48 11.35 -2.61
C LEU A 13 -12.82 11.44 -1.11
N PRO A 14 -13.11 12.65 -0.59
CA PRO A 14 -13.48 12.82 0.81
C PRO A 14 -14.77 12.06 1.16
N ALA A 15 -14.88 11.62 2.41
CA ALA A 15 -16.01 10.84 2.95
C ALA A 15 -16.23 9.43 2.36
N THR A 16 -15.35 8.95 1.46
CA THR A 16 -15.42 7.56 0.94
C THR A 16 -14.64 6.54 1.77
N TYR A 17 -13.79 7.00 2.69
CA TYR A 17 -12.96 6.17 3.56
C TYR A 17 -12.97 6.72 4.99
N THR A 18 -12.73 5.84 5.96
CA THR A 18 -12.50 6.22 7.36
C THR A 18 -11.01 6.17 7.65
N THR A 19 -10.48 7.23 8.26
CA THR A 19 -9.08 7.25 8.69
C THR A 19 -8.90 6.38 9.92
N LEU A 20 -8.18 5.27 9.76
CA LEU A 20 -7.82 4.35 10.83
C LEU A 20 -6.32 4.03 10.79
N SER A 21 -5.78 3.70 11.95
CA SER A 21 -4.40 3.22 12.10
C SER A 21 -4.40 1.70 12.27
N PRO A 22 -3.38 1.00 11.75
CA PRO A 22 -3.30 -0.46 11.90
C PRO A 22 -3.06 -0.84 13.37
N THR A 23 -3.76 -1.88 13.84
CA THR A 23 -3.53 -2.45 15.17
C THR A 23 -2.40 -3.48 15.08
N PRO A 24 -1.29 -3.30 15.81
CA PRO A 24 -0.17 -4.24 15.75
C PRO A 24 -0.56 -5.61 16.34
N LEU A 25 -0.03 -6.67 15.74
CA LEU A 25 -0.16 -8.05 16.23
C LEU A 25 1.07 -8.41 17.08
N ASN A 26 0.85 -9.13 18.18
CA ASN A 26 1.95 -9.68 18.98
C ASN A 26 2.72 -10.74 18.16
N ASN A 27 4.05 -10.63 18.11
CA ASN A 27 4.92 -11.54 17.37
C ASN A 27 4.64 -11.65 15.86
N ALA A 28 4.21 -10.56 15.20
CA ALA A 28 4.06 -10.54 13.75
C ALA A 28 5.39 -10.89 13.03
N ARG A 29 5.36 -11.87 12.13
CA ARG A 29 6.52 -12.30 11.32
C ARG A 29 6.14 -12.35 9.85
N LEU A 30 7.07 -11.95 9.00
CA LEU A 30 6.94 -12.08 7.56
C LEU A 30 7.21 -13.53 7.16
N ILE A 31 6.16 -14.25 6.74
CA ILE A 31 6.25 -15.67 6.41
C ILE A 31 6.62 -15.89 4.94
N CYS A 32 6.11 -15.05 4.04
CA CYS A 32 6.39 -15.14 2.60
C CYS A 32 6.22 -13.78 1.93
N ILE A 33 7.11 -13.45 0.99
CA ILE A 33 6.96 -12.34 0.05
C ILE A 33 6.86 -12.91 -1.36
N MET A 34 5.93 -12.38 -2.15
CA MET A 34 5.82 -12.76 -3.56
C MET A 34 6.68 -11.80 -4.41
N PRO A 35 7.86 -12.20 -4.90
CA PRO A 35 8.90 -11.26 -5.32
C PRO A 35 8.58 -10.47 -6.61
N ASN A 36 7.79 -11.06 -7.51
CA ASN A 36 7.53 -10.51 -8.85
C ASN A 36 6.13 -9.88 -8.99
N TRP A 37 5.33 -9.90 -7.92
CA TRP A 37 3.99 -9.32 -7.96
C TRP A 37 4.03 -7.80 -7.94
N LEU A 38 4.90 -7.20 -7.14
CA LEU A 38 5.05 -5.73 -7.10
C LEU A 38 5.57 -5.18 -8.43
N THR A 39 6.55 -5.83 -9.04
CA THR A 39 7.13 -5.37 -10.31
C THR A 39 6.12 -5.46 -11.45
N ARG A 40 5.32 -6.54 -11.52
CA ARG A 40 4.27 -6.69 -12.53
C ARG A 40 3.13 -5.68 -12.36
N TRP A 41 2.72 -5.39 -11.12
CA TRP A 41 1.65 -4.42 -10.84
C TRP A 41 2.05 -2.99 -11.15
N VAL A 42 3.27 -2.58 -10.78
CA VAL A 42 3.77 -1.24 -11.10
C VAL A 42 3.84 -1.03 -12.61
N SER A 43 4.22 -2.05 -13.40
CA SER A 43 4.18 -1.97 -14.86
C SER A 43 2.76 -1.80 -15.44
N ILE A 44 1.72 -2.35 -14.80
CA ILE A 44 0.33 -2.24 -15.28
C ILE A 44 -0.24 -0.84 -15.07
N VAL A 45 0.14 -0.15 -13.98
CA VAL A 45 -0.41 1.18 -13.64
C VAL A 45 0.39 2.31 -14.31
N THR A 46 1.51 2.00 -14.97
CA THR A 46 2.43 2.97 -15.61
C THR A 46 2.40 2.90 -17.15
N VAL A 47 1.34 2.36 -17.76
CA VAL A 47 1.07 2.41 -19.23
C VAL A 47 0.09 3.53 -19.54
#